data_AF-A0A957CK90-F1
#
_entry.id   AF-A0A957CK90-F1
#
_cell.length_a   1.000
_cell.length_b   1.000
_cell.length_c   1.000
_cell.angle_alpha   90.00
_cell.angle_beta   90.00
_cell.angle_gamma   90.00
#
_symmetry.space_group_name_H-M   'P 1'
#
loop_
_entity.id
_entity.type
_entity.pdbx_description
1 polymer ?
#
loop_
_entity_poly.entity_id
_entity_poly.type
_entity_poly.pdbx_seq_one_letter_code
_entity_poly.pdbx_strand_id
1 'polypeptide(L)'
;MHTKSWHSVGPTLDECIKCNVCTSYCPVAAVTDLFPGPKYVGPQAQRFRENGQPQTPDHSVDYCSGCRVCNEVCPSGVKIAELNARARAQVMAEQGIPLRNRLLGRNETLGKIGSVVPRLANFGLHNPLSRVVAEKVMGIARKAPLPTWSTEGTFGDWWEQTKSQRLKSDKKVVYFHGCATMYYEPFVGKAAVAVFEHNGYEVVVPPQNCCGLPMLSNGEFDAATNYHHNNVTKMRVFAEAGLDIVGTST
;
A
#
# COMPACT_ATOMS: atom_id res chain seq x y z
N MET A 1 26.69 12.06 -3.05
CA MET A 1 25.24 12.06 -2.78
C MET A 1 24.71 10.66 -3.12
N HIS A 2 24.31 9.89 -2.12
CA HIS A 2 24.08 8.44 -2.24
C HIS A 2 22.93 8.08 -3.18
N THR A 3 23.26 7.51 -4.34
CA THR A 3 22.36 6.76 -5.21
C THR A 3 22.06 5.40 -4.58
N LYS A 4 21.25 5.36 -3.51
CA LYS A 4 20.68 4.10 -3.01
C LYS A 4 19.64 3.60 -4.01
N SER A 5 20.10 2.85 -5.02
CA SER A 5 19.22 2.11 -5.92
C SER A 5 18.59 0.93 -5.16
N TRP A 6 17.41 0.49 -5.58
CA TRP A 6 16.70 -0.66 -5.02
C TRP A 6 17.54 -1.96 -5.00
N HIS A 7 18.62 -2.04 -5.79
CA HIS A 7 19.56 -3.15 -5.77
C HIS A 7 20.43 -3.20 -4.49
N SER A 8 20.49 -2.13 -3.71
CA SER A 8 21.34 -2.02 -2.51
C SER A 8 20.74 -2.58 -1.21
N VAL A 9 19.51 -3.10 -1.21
CA VAL A 9 18.85 -3.54 0.05
C VAL A 9 19.57 -4.71 0.70
N GLY A 10 19.96 -5.73 -0.07
CA GLY A 10 20.63 -6.94 0.45
C GLY A 10 21.90 -6.62 1.26
N PRO A 11 22.89 -5.91 0.68
CA PRO A 11 24.13 -5.55 1.38
C PRO A 11 23.93 -4.81 2.71
N THR A 12 22.83 -4.08 2.91
CA THR A 12 22.57 -3.39 4.19
C THR A 12 22.39 -4.36 5.36
N LEU A 13 22.18 -5.66 5.11
CA LEU A 13 22.10 -6.66 6.18
C LEU A 13 23.40 -6.77 6.97
N ASP A 14 24.55 -6.53 6.33
CA ASP A 14 25.87 -6.69 6.95
C ASP A 14 26.16 -5.59 7.97
N GLU A 15 25.52 -4.43 7.82
CA GLU A 15 25.55 -3.32 8.77
C GLU A 15 24.80 -3.64 10.09
N CYS A 16 24.05 -4.75 10.14
CA CYS A 16 23.27 -5.11 11.31
C CYS A 16 24.15 -5.58 12.48
N ILE A 17 24.36 -4.69 13.45
CA ILE A 17 25.08 -4.93 14.72
C ILE A 17 24.29 -5.69 15.79
N LYS A 18 23.11 -6.24 15.44
CA LYS A 18 22.26 -7.07 16.31
C LYS A 18 21.80 -6.43 17.65
N CYS A 19 21.77 -5.10 17.75
CA CYS A 19 21.44 -4.35 18.98
C CYS A 19 19.96 -4.40 19.47
N ASN A 20 19.05 -5.08 18.76
CA ASN A 20 17.61 -5.19 19.11
C ASN A 20 16.74 -3.92 19.09
N VAL A 21 17.27 -2.72 18.82
CA VAL A 21 16.48 -1.47 18.83
C VAL A 21 15.21 -1.57 17.96
N CYS A 22 15.32 -2.06 16.73
CA CYS A 22 14.18 -2.23 15.85
C CYS A 22 13.10 -3.20 16.37
N THR A 23 13.46 -4.17 17.22
CA THR A 23 12.49 -5.08 17.87
C THR A 23 11.81 -4.37 19.02
N SER A 24 12.55 -3.63 19.86
CA SER A 24 11.99 -2.87 20.98
C SER A 24 10.97 -1.81 20.56
N TYR A 25 11.16 -1.19 19.38
CA TYR A 25 10.23 -0.21 18.82
C TYR A 25 9.14 -0.84 17.93
N CYS A 26 9.12 -2.17 17.76
CA CYS A 26 8.14 -2.81 16.89
C CYS A 26 6.79 -2.96 17.61
N PRO A 27 5.71 -2.34 17.10
CA PRO A 27 4.40 -2.44 17.74
C PRO A 27 3.81 -3.84 17.68
N VAL A 28 4.14 -4.64 16.65
CA VAL A 28 3.62 -6.00 16.51
C VAL A 28 4.31 -6.96 17.47
N ALA A 29 5.65 -6.91 17.54
CA ALA A 29 6.41 -7.77 18.45
C ALA A 29 6.09 -7.50 19.93
N ALA A 30 5.60 -6.30 20.25
CA ALA A 30 5.18 -5.95 21.60
C ALA A 30 3.85 -6.58 22.05
N VAL A 31 3.03 -7.09 21.12
CA VAL A 31 1.66 -7.56 21.43
C VAL A 31 1.40 -9.01 21.04
N THR A 32 2.33 -9.69 20.37
CA THR A 32 2.17 -11.10 20.01
C THR A 32 3.52 -11.82 19.85
N ASP A 33 3.63 -13.00 20.44
CA ASP A 33 4.80 -13.89 20.29
C ASP A 33 4.85 -14.59 18.93
N LEU A 34 3.77 -14.52 18.15
CA LEU A 34 3.71 -15.04 16.78
C LEU A 34 4.63 -14.28 15.82
N PHE A 35 5.07 -13.08 16.24
CA PHE A 35 6.04 -12.27 15.51
C PHE A 35 7.32 -12.07 16.33
N PRO A 36 8.38 -12.85 16.07
CA PRO A 36 9.67 -12.75 16.79
C PRO A 36 10.40 -11.42 16.54
N GLY A 37 9.86 -10.57 15.65
CA GLY A 37 10.29 -9.20 15.45
C GLY A 37 10.94 -8.95 14.09
N PRO A 38 11.05 -7.66 13.69
CA PRO A 38 11.46 -7.28 12.36
C PRO A 38 12.93 -7.64 12.07
N LYS A 39 13.78 -7.70 13.11
CA LYS A 39 15.16 -8.14 13.00
C LYS A 39 15.27 -9.63 12.62
N TYR A 40 14.44 -10.47 13.25
CA TYR A 40 14.48 -11.91 13.07
C TYR A 40 14.10 -12.27 11.64
N VAL A 41 12.89 -11.87 11.20
CA VAL A 41 12.36 -12.18 9.86
C VAL A 41 13.08 -11.46 8.72
N GLY A 42 13.95 -10.49 9.02
CA GLY A 42 14.70 -9.69 8.05
C GLY A 42 16.19 -10.05 8.05
N PRO A 43 17.07 -9.16 8.56
CA PRO A 43 18.51 -9.30 8.43
C PRO A 43 19.12 -10.52 9.15
N GLN A 44 18.46 -11.11 10.16
CA GLN A 44 18.95 -12.35 10.77
C GLN A 44 18.60 -13.56 9.91
N ALA A 45 17.32 -13.75 9.60
CA ALA A 45 16.84 -14.82 8.73
C ALA A 45 17.54 -14.78 7.36
N GLN A 46 17.74 -13.60 6.78
CA GLN A 46 18.32 -13.47 5.45
C GLN A 46 19.72 -14.10 5.32
N ARG A 47 20.54 -14.07 6.38
CA ARG A 47 21.87 -14.70 6.39
C ARG A 47 21.84 -16.22 6.24
N PHE A 48 20.69 -16.84 6.53
CA PHE A 48 20.50 -18.28 6.39
C PHE A 48 19.80 -18.68 5.07
N ARG A 49 19.27 -17.71 4.31
CA ARG A 49 18.52 -17.97 3.06
C ARG A 49 19.40 -18.45 1.92
N GLU A 50 20.63 -17.97 1.85
CA GLU A 50 21.56 -18.31 0.75
C GLU A 50 22.07 -19.75 0.82
N ASN A 51 21.92 -20.43 1.97
CA ASN A 51 22.52 -21.74 2.25
C ASN A 51 21.54 -22.91 2.19
N GLY A 52 20.44 -22.80 1.43
CA GLY A 52 19.52 -23.91 1.19
C GLY A 52 18.77 -24.43 2.44
N GLN A 53 18.68 -23.61 3.50
CA GLN A 53 17.91 -23.93 4.69
C GLN A 53 16.41 -23.89 4.35
N PRO A 54 15.69 -25.01 4.44
CA PRO A 54 14.26 -25.01 4.19
C PRO A 54 13.56 -24.20 5.29
N GLN A 55 12.70 -23.26 4.90
CA GLN A 55 11.84 -22.44 5.78
C GLN A 55 12.48 -21.20 6.43
N THR A 56 13.40 -20.53 5.75
CA THR A 56 13.82 -19.18 6.17
C THR A 56 13.52 -18.17 5.06
N PRO A 57 12.70 -17.12 5.29
CA PRO A 57 11.95 -16.81 6.50
C PRO A 57 10.73 -17.72 6.66
N ASP A 58 10.39 -18.04 7.91
CA ASP A 58 9.16 -18.77 8.21
C ASP A 58 7.91 -17.88 8.06
N HIS A 59 6.74 -18.46 8.30
CA HIS A 59 5.45 -17.79 8.20
C HIS A 59 5.28 -16.58 9.13
N SER A 60 6.12 -16.40 10.14
CA SER A 60 6.05 -15.24 11.04
C SER A 60 6.25 -13.91 10.30
N VAL A 61 6.88 -13.92 9.12
CA VAL A 61 6.99 -12.72 8.28
C VAL A 61 5.63 -12.13 7.88
N ASP A 62 4.55 -12.93 7.86
CA ASP A 62 3.18 -12.47 7.57
C ASP A 62 2.65 -11.50 8.64
N TYR A 63 3.14 -11.58 9.89
CA TYR A 63 2.74 -10.67 10.96
C TYR A 63 3.40 -9.29 10.87
N CYS A 64 4.45 -9.12 10.06
CA CYS A 64 5.08 -7.82 9.85
C CYS A 64 4.04 -6.82 9.29
N SER A 65 3.77 -5.71 9.97
CA SER A 65 2.80 -4.72 9.47
C SER A 65 3.28 -3.90 8.28
N GLY A 66 4.59 -3.93 7.99
CA GLY A 66 5.19 -3.10 6.94
C GLY A 66 5.26 -1.61 7.29
N CYS A 67 5.05 -1.22 8.55
CA CYS A 67 5.01 0.20 8.99
C CYS A 67 6.35 0.96 8.90
N ARG A 68 7.46 0.26 8.64
CA ARG A 68 8.83 0.81 8.48
C ARG A 68 9.45 1.53 9.67
N VAL A 69 8.82 1.56 10.85
CA VAL A 69 9.42 2.11 12.09
C VAL A 69 10.83 1.54 12.35
N CYS A 70 11.04 0.26 12.06
CA CYS A 70 12.33 -0.41 12.21
C CYS A 70 13.48 0.22 11.39
N ASN A 71 13.19 0.86 10.26
CA ASN A 71 14.18 1.55 9.44
C ASN A 71 14.58 2.88 10.08
N GLU A 72 13.60 3.63 10.60
CA GLU A 72 13.81 4.96 11.18
C GLU A 72 14.66 4.89 12.46
N VAL A 73 14.44 3.86 13.28
CA VAL A 73 15.16 3.70 14.55
C VAL A 73 16.47 2.92 14.42
N CYS A 74 16.85 2.47 13.22
CA CYS A 74 18.05 1.65 13.04
C CYS A 74 19.32 2.52 13.08
N PRO A 75 20.21 2.36 14.08
CA PRO A 75 21.41 3.20 14.18
C PRO A 75 22.40 2.95 13.04
N SER A 76 22.40 1.75 12.46
CA SER A 76 23.27 1.37 11.34
C SER A 76 22.62 1.57 9.97
N GLY A 77 21.37 2.07 9.91
CA GLY A 77 20.68 2.36 8.64
C GLY A 77 20.30 1.12 7.80
N VAL A 78 20.18 -0.06 8.42
CA VAL A 78 19.73 -1.30 7.78
C VAL A 78 18.32 -1.13 7.21
N LYS A 79 18.08 -1.61 5.99
CA LYS A 79 16.77 -1.55 5.31
C LYS A 79 15.86 -2.71 5.71
N ILE A 80 15.59 -2.81 7.01
CA ILE A 80 14.89 -3.94 7.65
C ILE A 80 13.50 -4.16 7.05
N ALA A 81 12.72 -3.11 6.85
CA ALA A 81 11.37 -3.25 6.30
C ALA A 81 11.37 -3.80 4.87
N GLU A 82 12.33 -3.39 4.04
CA GLU A 82 12.51 -3.88 2.67
C GLU A 82 13.00 -5.33 2.65
N LEU A 83 13.92 -5.69 3.56
CA LEU A 83 14.34 -7.09 3.76
C LEU A 83 13.13 -7.96 4.15
N ASN A 84 12.24 -7.47 5.02
CA ASN A 84 11.01 -8.15 5.44
C ASN A 84 9.97 -8.23 4.32
N ALA A 85 9.86 -7.21 3.48
CA ALA A 85 8.95 -7.22 2.33
C ALA A 85 9.41 -8.25 1.29
N ARG A 86 10.72 -8.31 1.00
CA ARG A 86 11.31 -9.33 0.10
C ARG A 86 11.17 -10.73 0.65
N ALA A 87 11.38 -10.89 1.96
CA ALA A 87 11.14 -12.12 2.70
C ALA A 87 9.70 -12.63 2.49
N ARG A 88 8.70 -11.77 2.68
CA ARG A 88 7.30 -12.09 2.44
C ARG A 88 7.05 -12.45 0.98
N ALA A 89 7.57 -11.67 0.03
CA ALA A 89 7.39 -11.92 -1.40
C ALA A 89 7.93 -13.29 -1.80
N GLN A 90 9.09 -13.69 -1.27
CA GLN A 90 9.66 -15.02 -1.50
C GLN A 90 8.73 -16.13 -0.96
N VAL A 91 8.28 -16.02 0.30
CA VAL A 91 7.35 -16.99 0.90
C VAL A 91 6.06 -17.13 0.06
N MET A 92 5.50 -16.01 -0.38
CA MET A 92 4.27 -16.00 -1.20
C MET A 92 4.49 -16.54 -2.61
N ALA A 93 5.69 -16.40 -3.17
CA ALA A 93 6.06 -16.99 -4.46
C ALA A 93 6.22 -18.52 -4.36
N GLU A 94 6.79 -19.02 -3.27
CA GLU A 94 7.02 -20.45 -3.03
C GLU A 94 5.73 -21.20 -2.62
N GLN A 95 4.91 -20.59 -1.76
CA GLN A 95 3.73 -21.23 -1.17
C GLN A 95 2.41 -20.83 -1.85
N GLY A 96 2.44 -19.80 -2.69
CA GLY A 96 1.25 -19.21 -3.28
C GLY A 96 0.58 -18.17 -2.37
N ILE A 97 -0.12 -17.22 -2.99
CA ILE A 97 -0.80 -16.14 -2.28
C ILE A 97 -2.19 -16.62 -1.82
N PRO A 98 -2.49 -16.56 -0.50
CA PRO A 98 -3.81 -16.94 0.01
C PRO A 98 -4.94 -16.12 -0.62
N LEU A 99 -6.13 -16.73 -0.75
CA LEU A 99 -7.30 -16.05 -1.33
C LEU A 99 -7.62 -14.73 -0.61
N ARG A 100 -7.49 -14.69 0.72
CA ARG A 100 -7.63 -13.48 1.54
C ARG A 100 -6.72 -12.36 1.03
N ASN A 101 -5.44 -12.65 0.87
CA ASN A 101 -4.43 -11.68 0.47
C ASN A 101 -4.69 -11.23 -0.98
N ARG A 102 -5.07 -12.14 -1.88
CA ARG A 102 -5.45 -11.79 -3.26
C ARG A 102 -6.66 -10.86 -3.31
N LEU A 103 -7.67 -11.12 -2.47
CA LEU A 103 -8.87 -10.29 -2.38
C LEU A 103 -8.52 -8.88 -1.88
N LEU A 104 -7.88 -8.79 -0.71
CA LEU A 104 -7.49 -7.52 -0.08
C LEU A 104 -6.43 -6.75 -0.90
N GLY A 105 -5.62 -7.46 -1.69
CA GLY A 105 -4.66 -6.85 -2.61
C GLY A 105 -5.31 -6.14 -3.79
N ARG A 106 -6.57 -6.47 -4.15
CA ARG A 106 -7.28 -5.92 -5.31
C ARG A 106 -8.30 -4.85 -4.92
N ASN A 107 -7.90 -3.90 -4.08
CA ASN A 107 -8.76 -2.79 -3.62
C ASN A 107 -9.38 -1.97 -4.75
N GLU A 108 -8.70 -1.78 -5.89
CA GLU A 108 -9.30 -1.07 -7.02
C GLU A 108 -10.49 -1.83 -7.60
N THR A 109 -10.34 -3.14 -7.82
CA THR A 109 -11.40 -3.99 -8.36
C THR A 109 -12.57 -4.07 -7.39
N LEU A 110 -12.28 -4.23 -6.09
CA LEU A 110 -13.31 -4.21 -5.04
C LEU A 110 -13.99 -2.85 -4.94
N GLY A 111 -13.23 -1.76 -5.07
CA GLY A 111 -13.73 -0.40 -5.18
C GLY A 111 -14.74 -0.25 -6.31
N LYS A 112 -14.37 -0.66 -7.52
CA LYS A 112 -15.22 -0.63 -8.72
C LYS A 112 -16.51 -1.42 -8.53
N ILE A 113 -16.42 -2.67 -8.08
CA ILE A 113 -17.58 -3.56 -7.92
C ILE A 113 -18.50 -3.03 -6.82
N GLY A 114 -17.94 -2.68 -5.65
CA GLY A 114 -18.73 -2.20 -4.52
C GLY A 114 -19.41 -0.85 -4.78
N SER A 115 -18.84 -0.02 -5.65
CA SER A 115 -19.42 1.29 -6.00
C SER A 115 -20.64 1.21 -6.92
N VAL A 116 -20.98 0.04 -7.47
CA VAL A 116 -22.19 -0.13 -8.30
C VAL A 116 -23.46 -0.03 -7.42
N VAL A 117 -23.45 -0.66 -6.25
CA VAL A 117 -24.55 -0.61 -5.27
C VAL A 117 -23.97 -0.41 -3.86
N PRO A 118 -23.41 0.78 -3.56
CA PRO A 118 -22.58 1.00 -2.38
C PRO A 118 -23.35 0.80 -1.07
N ARG A 119 -24.66 1.11 -1.03
CA ARG A 119 -25.50 0.88 0.16
C ARG A 119 -25.60 -0.61 0.51
N LEU A 120 -25.81 -1.47 -0.49
CA LEU A 120 -25.89 -2.92 -0.28
C LEU A 120 -24.52 -3.50 0.05
N ALA A 121 -23.47 -3.04 -0.65
CA ALA A 121 -22.10 -3.45 -0.38
C ALA A 121 -21.67 -3.10 1.05
N ASN A 122 -21.95 -1.87 1.50
CA ASN A 122 -21.68 -1.42 2.86
C ASN A 122 -22.48 -2.19 3.91
N PHE A 123 -23.78 -2.44 3.66
CA PHE A 123 -24.60 -3.27 4.53
C PHE A 123 -24.02 -4.69 4.65
N GLY A 124 -23.68 -5.31 3.53
CA GLY A 124 -23.05 -6.62 3.48
C GLY A 124 -21.71 -6.65 4.20
N LEU A 125 -20.88 -5.62 4.08
CA LEU A 125 -19.54 -5.57 4.68
C LEU A 125 -19.56 -5.35 6.20
N HIS A 126 -20.53 -4.60 6.70
CA HIS A 126 -20.64 -4.21 8.11
C HIS A 126 -21.69 -5.02 8.91
N ASN A 127 -22.40 -5.95 8.26
CA ASN A 127 -23.36 -6.83 8.92
C ASN A 127 -22.66 -7.81 9.89
N PRO A 128 -23.06 -7.93 11.18
CA PRO A 128 -22.44 -8.83 12.13
C PRO A 128 -22.30 -10.29 11.65
N LEU A 129 -23.29 -10.82 10.92
CA LEU A 129 -23.24 -12.17 10.38
C LEU A 129 -22.12 -12.34 9.34
N SER A 130 -21.97 -11.38 8.42
CA SER A 130 -20.91 -11.44 7.42
C SER A 130 -19.53 -11.29 8.06
N ARG A 131 -19.40 -10.49 9.12
CA ARG A 131 -18.16 -10.36 9.90
C ARG A 131 -17.75 -11.69 10.54
N VAL A 132 -18.70 -12.45 11.09
CA VAL A 132 -18.45 -13.80 11.64
C VAL A 132 -18.02 -14.77 10.54
N VAL A 133 -18.68 -14.74 9.38
CA VAL A 133 -18.29 -15.58 8.24
C VAL A 133 -16.89 -15.22 7.73
N ALA A 134 -16.60 -13.93 7.57
CA ALA A 134 -15.29 -13.45 7.13
C ALA A 134 -14.16 -13.83 8.10
N GLU A 135 -14.42 -13.80 9.41
CA GLU A 135 -13.47 -14.26 10.42
C GLU A 135 -13.19 -15.76 10.30
N LYS A 136 -14.24 -16.59 10.19
CA LYS A 136 -14.10 -18.06 10.13
C LYS A 136 -13.51 -18.57 8.81
N VAL A 137 -13.89 -17.97 7.68
CA VAL A 137 -13.50 -18.45 6.34
C VAL A 137 -12.22 -17.79 5.87
N MET A 138 -12.07 -16.49 6.11
CA MET A 138 -10.99 -15.69 5.56
C MET A 138 -10.00 -15.22 6.62
N GLY A 139 -10.22 -15.49 7.92
CA GLY A 139 -9.32 -15.04 8.99
C GLY A 139 -9.28 -13.52 9.16
N ILE A 140 -10.30 -12.79 8.68
CA ILE A 140 -10.40 -11.34 8.86
C ILE A 140 -11.09 -11.09 10.19
N ALA A 141 -10.36 -10.55 11.17
CA ALA A 141 -10.90 -10.31 12.50
C ALA A 141 -12.20 -9.50 12.44
N ARG A 142 -13.25 -9.95 13.13
CA ARG A 142 -14.59 -9.34 13.07
C ARG A 142 -14.62 -7.86 13.47
N LYS A 143 -13.70 -7.47 14.37
CA LYS A 143 -13.52 -6.08 14.86
C LYS A 143 -12.56 -5.24 14.00
N ALA A 144 -11.93 -5.81 12.98
CA ALA A 144 -11.02 -5.05 12.12
C ALA A 144 -11.81 -3.93 11.40
N PRO A 145 -11.28 -2.70 11.35
CA PRO A 145 -11.88 -1.64 10.54
C PRO A 145 -11.80 -2.05 9.07
N LEU A 146 -12.93 -1.92 8.37
CA LEU A 146 -13.00 -2.12 6.92
C LEU A 146 -13.40 -0.81 6.25
N PRO A 147 -12.97 -0.59 5.00
CA PRO A 147 -13.30 0.62 4.28
C PRO A 147 -14.78 0.65 3.89
N THR A 148 -15.37 1.84 3.90
CA THR A 148 -16.76 2.08 3.49
C THR A 148 -16.77 2.66 2.09
N TRP A 149 -17.54 2.05 1.17
CA TRP A 149 -17.73 2.61 -0.16
C TRP A 149 -18.55 3.90 -0.09
N SER A 150 -18.20 4.91 -0.88
CA SER A 150 -18.95 6.16 -0.96
C SER A 150 -20.36 5.92 -1.50
N THR A 151 -21.37 6.45 -0.80
CA THR A 151 -22.77 6.44 -1.27
C THR A 151 -23.15 7.68 -2.07
N GLU A 152 -22.24 8.65 -2.19
CA GLU A 152 -22.43 9.93 -2.90
C GLU A 152 -21.85 9.92 -4.33
N GLY A 153 -21.44 8.74 -4.82
CA GLY A 153 -20.74 8.57 -6.09
C GLY A 153 -19.22 8.53 -5.92
N THR A 154 -18.51 8.26 -7.02
CA THR A 154 -17.05 8.18 -7.04
C THR A 154 -16.41 9.56 -7.25
N PHE A 155 -15.11 9.68 -6.97
CA PHE A 155 -14.37 10.89 -7.34
C PHE A 155 -14.37 11.12 -8.86
N GLY A 156 -14.28 10.05 -9.66
CA GLY A 156 -14.30 10.11 -11.12
C GLY A 156 -15.62 10.68 -11.67
N ASP A 157 -16.76 10.24 -11.13
CA ASP A 157 -18.07 10.75 -11.54
C ASP A 157 -18.19 12.25 -11.26
N TRP A 158 -17.78 12.67 -10.06
CA TRP A 158 -17.76 14.07 -9.67
C TRP A 158 -16.81 14.90 -10.54
N TRP A 159 -15.62 14.37 -10.84
CA TRP A 159 -14.63 15.05 -11.67
C TRP A 159 -15.16 15.32 -13.06
N GLU A 160 -15.73 14.31 -13.74
CA GLU A 160 -16.27 14.49 -15.09
C GLU A 160 -17.49 15.41 -15.12
N GLN A 161 -18.36 15.38 -14.10
CA GLN A 161 -19.50 16.30 -14.00
C GLN A 161 -19.09 17.76 -13.81
N THR A 162 -17.97 18.03 -13.15
CA THR A 162 -17.54 19.39 -12.78
C THR A 162 -16.40 19.94 -13.62
N LYS A 163 -15.83 19.12 -14.51
CA LYS A 163 -14.65 19.39 -15.34
C LYS A 163 -14.71 20.70 -16.13
N SER A 164 -15.88 21.05 -16.68
CA SER A 164 -16.08 22.27 -17.47
C SER A 164 -16.05 23.55 -16.63
N GLN A 165 -16.25 23.43 -15.32
CA GLN A 165 -16.31 24.55 -14.36
C GLN A 165 -14.99 24.70 -13.58
N ARG A 166 -14.02 23.80 -13.81
CA ARG A 166 -12.73 23.83 -13.12
C ARG A 166 -11.86 24.98 -13.63
N LEU A 167 -10.97 25.45 -12.77
CA LEU A 167 -10.06 26.56 -13.08
C LEU A 167 -9.17 26.22 -14.28
N LYS A 168 -9.04 27.17 -15.21
CA LYS A 168 -8.03 27.16 -16.27
C LYS A 168 -6.93 28.16 -15.93
N SER A 169 -5.68 27.70 -15.98
CA SER A 169 -4.52 28.46 -15.51
C SER A 169 -3.24 27.97 -16.17
N ASP A 170 -2.28 28.87 -16.36
CA ASP A 170 -0.94 28.51 -16.82
C ASP A 170 -0.16 27.72 -15.76
N LYS A 171 -0.55 27.84 -14.48
CA LYS A 171 0.00 27.04 -13.38
C LYS A 171 -0.73 25.71 -13.29
N LYS A 172 -0.06 24.60 -13.58
CA LYS A 172 -0.66 23.27 -13.60
C LYS A 172 -0.08 22.36 -12.54
N VAL A 173 -0.93 21.52 -11.95
CA VAL A 173 -0.54 20.45 -11.04
C VAL A 173 -1.23 19.16 -11.45
N VAL A 174 -0.51 18.05 -11.44
CA VAL A 174 -1.07 16.73 -11.74
C VAL A 174 -1.50 16.07 -10.45
N TYR A 175 -2.74 15.60 -10.39
CA TYR A 175 -3.29 14.97 -9.20
C TYR A 175 -3.35 13.43 -9.34
N PHE A 176 -2.61 12.74 -8.48
CA PHE A 176 -2.68 11.29 -8.27
C PHE A 176 -3.66 10.96 -7.14
N HIS A 177 -4.88 10.58 -7.49
CA HIS A 177 -5.96 10.31 -6.53
C HIS A 177 -5.87 8.91 -5.91
N GLY A 178 -5.30 7.91 -6.60
CA GLY A 178 -5.27 6.51 -6.12
C GLY A 178 -6.66 5.87 -5.94
N CYS A 179 -6.73 4.64 -5.43
CA CYS A 179 -8.01 3.92 -5.34
C CYS A 179 -8.86 4.27 -4.11
N ALA A 180 -8.25 4.73 -3.01
CA ALA A 180 -8.96 5.16 -1.81
C ALA A 180 -9.89 6.35 -2.10
N THR A 181 -9.31 7.45 -2.55
CA THR A 181 -10.05 8.65 -2.98
C THR A 181 -11.06 8.35 -4.09
N MET A 182 -10.75 7.42 -5.01
CA MET A 182 -11.67 7.11 -6.10
C MET A 182 -13.01 6.55 -5.60
N TYR A 183 -12.98 5.56 -4.70
CA TYR A 183 -14.17 4.75 -4.38
C TYR A 183 -14.67 4.87 -2.94
N TYR A 184 -13.79 5.18 -1.99
CA TYR A 184 -14.09 5.12 -0.56
C TYR A 184 -14.19 6.53 0.04
N GLU A 185 -13.20 7.38 -0.25
CA GLU A 185 -13.10 8.73 0.31
C GLU A 185 -13.04 9.85 -0.76
N PRO A 186 -14.04 9.97 -1.66
CA PRO A 186 -14.04 10.99 -2.70
C PRO A 186 -13.91 12.42 -2.19
N PHE A 187 -14.38 12.70 -0.98
CA PHE A 187 -14.30 14.03 -0.37
C PHE A 187 -12.85 14.54 -0.26
N VAL A 188 -11.88 13.64 -0.06
CA VAL A 188 -10.45 14.00 0.02
C VAL A 188 -9.96 14.58 -1.30
N GLY A 189 -10.33 13.94 -2.42
CA GLY A 189 -9.98 14.42 -3.76
C GLY A 189 -10.68 15.73 -4.09
N LYS A 190 -11.96 15.86 -3.73
CA LYS A 190 -12.72 17.11 -3.91
C LYS A 190 -12.05 18.26 -3.16
N ALA A 191 -11.65 18.01 -1.91
CA ALA A 191 -10.95 19.00 -1.09
C ALA A 191 -9.57 19.36 -1.66
N ALA A 192 -8.79 18.36 -2.10
CA ALA A 192 -7.48 18.61 -2.73
C ALA A 192 -7.61 19.49 -3.98
N VAL A 193 -8.56 19.17 -4.87
CA VAL A 193 -8.84 20.00 -6.05
C VAL A 193 -9.20 21.43 -5.64
N ALA A 194 -10.13 21.60 -4.69
CA ALA A 194 -10.55 22.93 -4.23
C ALA A 194 -9.39 23.75 -3.65
N VAL A 195 -8.49 23.12 -2.89
CA VAL A 195 -7.29 23.78 -2.34
C VAL A 195 -6.35 24.22 -3.45
N PHE A 196 -6.08 23.38 -4.45
CA PHE A 196 -5.21 23.75 -5.58
C PHE A 196 -5.81 24.88 -6.41
N GLU A 197 -7.10 24.79 -6.74
CA GLU A 197 -7.80 25.84 -7.53
C GLU A 197 -7.85 27.17 -6.78
N HIS A 198 -8.07 27.15 -5.46
CA HIS A 198 -8.01 28.35 -4.63
C HIS A 198 -6.64 29.03 -4.67
N ASN A 199 -5.56 28.25 -4.83
CA ASN A 199 -4.19 28.74 -4.97
C ASN A 199 -3.80 29.05 -6.43
N GLY A 200 -4.76 29.03 -7.37
CA GLY A 200 -4.55 29.40 -8.76
C GLY A 200 -3.94 28.30 -9.65
N TYR A 201 -3.93 27.05 -9.18
CA TYR A 201 -3.47 25.91 -9.98
C TYR A 201 -4.63 25.27 -10.76
N GLU A 202 -4.46 25.11 -12.07
CA GLU A 202 -5.26 24.18 -12.86
C GLU A 202 -4.87 22.75 -12.50
N VAL A 203 -5.85 21.97 -12.05
CA VAL A 203 -5.65 20.57 -11.69
C VAL A 203 -5.84 19.68 -12.91
N VAL A 204 -4.84 18.87 -13.21
CA VAL A 204 -4.87 17.86 -14.26
C VAL A 204 -5.01 16.48 -13.61
N VAL A 205 -6.10 15.78 -13.93
CA VAL A 205 -6.35 14.41 -13.46
C VAL A 205 -6.20 13.44 -14.63
N PRO A 206 -5.02 12.83 -14.84
CA PRO A 206 -4.83 11.85 -15.89
C PRO A 206 -5.48 10.52 -15.52
N PRO A 207 -5.79 9.67 -16.51
CA PRO A 207 -6.19 8.29 -16.26
C PRO A 207 -5.12 7.58 -15.41
N GLN A 208 -5.56 6.85 -14.39
CA GLN A 208 -4.67 6.21 -13.43
C GLN A 208 -5.38 5.04 -12.75
N ASN A 209 -4.60 4.16 -12.13
CA ASN A 209 -5.06 3.01 -11.37
C ASN A 209 -4.53 3.11 -9.93
N CYS A 210 -4.82 2.13 -9.06
CA CYS A 210 -4.30 2.17 -7.69
C CYS A 210 -2.76 2.15 -7.65
N CYS A 211 -2.18 2.57 -6.53
CA CYS A 211 -0.72 2.65 -6.36
C CYS A 211 0.01 1.30 -6.33
N GLY A 212 -0.71 0.19 -6.15
CA GLY A 212 -0.13 -1.15 -6.00
C GLY A 212 0.33 -1.49 -4.57
N LEU A 213 0.24 -0.56 -3.62
CA LEU A 213 0.66 -0.78 -2.23
C LEU A 213 -0.02 -1.98 -1.54
N PRO A 214 -1.35 -2.25 -1.73
CA PRO A 214 -1.97 -3.44 -1.14
C PRO A 214 -1.36 -4.75 -1.65
N MET A 215 -0.98 -4.81 -2.92
CA MET A 215 -0.34 -5.98 -3.53
C MET A 215 1.09 -6.15 -2.99
N LEU A 216 1.85 -5.05 -2.96
CA LEU A 216 3.21 -5.01 -2.41
C LEU A 216 3.23 -5.49 -0.96
N SER A 217 2.29 -4.99 -0.14
CA SER A 217 2.17 -5.34 1.27
C SER A 217 1.80 -6.82 1.48
N ASN A 218 1.13 -7.44 0.51
CA ASN A 218 0.78 -8.87 0.53
C ASN A 218 1.85 -9.76 -0.13
N GLY A 219 3.01 -9.21 -0.54
CA GLY A 219 4.08 -9.96 -1.19
C GLY A 219 3.88 -10.20 -2.69
N GLU A 220 2.84 -9.63 -3.32
CA GLU A 220 2.56 -9.76 -4.75
C GLU A 220 3.35 -8.73 -5.58
N PHE A 221 4.67 -8.88 -5.64
CA PHE A 221 5.56 -7.88 -6.24
C PHE A 221 5.33 -7.69 -7.74
N ASP A 222 5.08 -8.75 -8.49
CA ASP A 222 4.83 -8.65 -9.94
C ASP A 222 3.53 -7.89 -10.24
N ALA A 223 2.47 -8.18 -9.49
CA ALA A 223 1.19 -7.50 -9.63
C ALA A 223 1.32 -6.01 -9.25
N ALA A 224 2.03 -5.70 -8.16
CA ALA A 224 2.32 -4.33 -7.75
C ALA A 224 3.14 -3.58 -8.81
N THR A 225 4.14 -4.24 -9.41
CA THR A 225 5.00 -3.68 -10.46
C THR A 225 4.20 -3.33 -11.70
N ASN A 226 3.26 -4.20 -12.12
CA ASN A 226 2.37 -3.92 -13.25
C ASN A 226 1.49 -2.68 -12.99
N TYR A 227 0.95 -2.56 -11.78
CA TYR A 227 0.17 -1.37 -11.37
C TYR A 227 1.02 -0.10 -11.38
N HIS A 228 2.27 -0.20 -10.92
CA HIS A 228 3.23 0.89 -10.94
C HIS A 228 3.58 1.32 -12.37
N HIS A 229 3.95 0.38 -13.24
CA HIS A 229 4.31 0.67 -14.64
C HIS A 229 3.16 1.33 -15.40
N ASN A 230 1.91 0.91 -15.18
CA ASN A 230 0.75 1.55 -15.82
C ASN A 230 0.59 3.02 -15.41
N ASN A 231 0.74 3.33 -14.11
CA ASN A 231 0.70 4.71 -13.62
C ASN A 231 1.89 5.53 -14.13
N VAL A 232 3.12 5.00 -14.05
CA VAL A 232 4.32 5.68 -14.56
C VAL A 232 4.18 5.98 -16.05
N THR A 233 3.72 5.03 -16.85
CA THR A 233 3.52 5.23 -18.31
C THR A 233 2.57 6.40 -18.58
N LYS A 234 1.47 6.50 -17.83
CA LYS A 234 0.46 7.55 -18.00
C LYS A 234 0.90 8.90 -17.44
N MET A 235 1.78 8.90 -16.45
CA MET A 235 2.21 10.13 -15.76
C MET A 235 3.53 10.69 -16.25
N ARG A 236 4.36 9.86 -16.90
CA ARG A 236 5.71 10.21 -17.36
C ARG A 236 5.72 11.50 -18.19
N VAL A 237 4.76 11.64 -19.09
CA VAL A 237 4.65 12.83 -19.97
C VAL A 237 4.54 14.14 -19.18
N PHE A 238 3.89 14.12 -18.01
CA PHE A 238 3.75 15.32 -17.18
C PHE A 238 5.03 15.60 -16.37
N ALA A 239 5.67 14.55 -15.86
CA ALA A 239 6.96 14.69 -15.17
C ALA A 239 8.06 15.20 -16.12
N GLU A 240 8.11 14.68 -17.35
CA GLU A 240 9.02 15.16 -18.41
C GLU A 240 8.73 16.60 -18.83
N ALA A 241 7.47 17.04 -18.73
CA ALA A 241 7.06 18.43 -18.91
C ALA A 241 7.35 19.33 -17.69
N GLY A 242 7.97 18.80 -16.62
CA GLY A 242 8.32 19.54 -15.41
C GLY A 242 7.13 19.87 -14.51
N LEU A 243 6.00 19.19 -14.66
CA LEU A 243 4.83 19.39 -13.80
C LEU A 243 4.94 18.56 -12.51
N ASP A 244 4.59 19.17 -11.38
CA ASP A 244 4.49 18.48 -10.11
C ASP A 244 3.33 17.48 -10.12
N ILE A 245 3.61 16.25 -9.67
CA ILE A 245 2.61 15.19 -9.46
C ILE A 245 2.40 15.05 -7.96
N VAL A 246 1.22 15.45 -7.49
CA VAL A 246 0.86 15.44 -6.08
C VAL A 246 -0.24 14.41 -5.85
N GLY A 247 -0.13 13.65 -4.76
CA GLY A 247 -1.16 12.71 -4.33
C GLY A 247 -1.64 12.99 -2.92
N THR A 248 -2.82 12.48 -2.61
CA THR A 248 -3.34 12.43 -1.24
C THR A 248 -3.32 10.98 -0.77
N SER A 249 -2.93 10.76 0.49
CA SER A 249 -3.07 9.47 1.15
C SER A 249 -3.85 9.65 2.43
N THR A 250 -4.83 8.77 2.63
CA THR A 250 -5.53 8.52 3.89
C THR A 250 -5.07 7.22 4.52
#